data_AF-A0A5J4N8C6-F1
#
_entry.id   AF-A0A5J4N8C6-F1
#
_cell.length_a   1.000
_cell.length_b   1.000
_cell.length_c   1.000
_cell.angle_alpha   90.00
_cell.angle_beta   90.00
_cell.angle_gamma   90.00
#
_symmetry.space_group_name_H-M   'P 1'
#
loop_
_entity.id
_entity.type
_entity.pdbx_description
1 polymer ?
#
loop_
_entity_poly.entity_id
_entity_poly.type
_entity_poly.pdbx_seq_one_letter_code
_entity_poly.pdbx_strand_id
1 'polypeptide(L)'
;MPGDRFEFDEHGDTFFCFLVAFYTLVLIPVTYFCWPTLDSRGKLVAFSLSLKRTDFCLPPVDTYEQGKRKCMCQPCQVKRHNLKTSTPMKKLKKFLIKGGFVLAWIVFFVMIYKLTLMETVESGFDPFVQLEIDRAASPSEIRRAYKRLSLKFHPDKGGDPKRFILISKAYAA
;
A
#
# COMPACT_ATOMS: atom_id res chain seq x y z
N MET A 1 -38.35 -11.57 -2.26
CA MET A 1 -36.91 -11.37 -2.48
C MET A 1 -36.22 -12.06 -1.32
N PRO A 2 -35.50 -13.17 -1.52
CA PRO A 2 -34.68 -13.73 -0.44
C PRO A 2 -33.69 -12.63 -0.04
N GLY A 3 -33.69 -12.22 1.22
CA GLY A 3 -32.75 -11.21 1.70
C GLY A 3 -31.34 -11.71 1.47
N ASP A 4 -30.54 -10.95 0.73
CA ASP A 4 -29.15 -11.29 0.48
C ASP A 4 -28.45 -11.46 1.82
N ARG A 5 -28.14 -12.71 2.16
CA ARG A 5 -27.36 -13.02 3.36
C ARG A 5 -25.93 -12.66 3.03
N PHE A 6 -25.46 -11.55 3.59
CA PHE A 6 -24.06 -11.15 3.52
C PHE A 6 -23.23 -12.21 4.23
N GLU A 7 -22.54 -13.05 3.46
CA GLU A 7 -21.59 -14.02 3.96
C GLU A 7 -20.27 -13.27 4.15
N PHE A 8 -20.03 -12.83 5.38
CA PHE A 8 -18.76 -12.23 5.76
C PHE A 8 -17.72 -13.33 5.90
N ASP A 9 -16.54 -13.05 5.37
CA ASP A 9 -15.36 -13.87 5.54
C ASP A 9 -15.04 -14.03 7.05
N GLU A 10 -15.09 -15.26 7.56
CA GLU A 10 -14.81 -15.57 8.98
C GLU A 10 -13.32 -15.33 9.32
N HIS A 11 -12.42 -15.31 8.33
CA HIS A 11 -10.98 -15.16 8.49
C HIS A 11 -10.48 -13.72 8.31
N GLY A 12 -11.29 -12.86 7.68
CA GLY A 12 -11.00 -11.44 7.48
C GLY A 12 -10.01 -11.15 6.36
N ASP A 13 -9.70 -12.13 5.52
CA ASP A 13 -8.77 -12.02 4.38
C ASP A 13 -9.26 -11.00 3.36
N THR A 14 -10.56 -11.01 3.07
CA THR A 14 -11.20 -10.05 2.16
C THR A 14 -11.02 -8.61 2.68
N PHE A 15 -11.15 -8.41 3.98
CA PHE A 15 -10.92 -7.10 4.61
C PHE A 15 -9.46 -6.68 4.53
N PHE A 16 -8.52 -7.59 4.73
CA PHE A 16 -7.08 -7.32 4.55
C PHE A 16 -6.74 -6.93 3.11
N CYS A 17 -7.32 -7.59 2.11
CA CYS A 17 -7.19 -7.21 0.70
C CYS A 17 -7.65 -5.77 0.45
N PHE A 18 -8.81 -5.39 1.00
CA PHE A 18 -9.30 -4.00 0.90
C PHE A 18 -8.36 -3.00 1.57
N LEU A 19 -7.83 -3.33 2.75
CA LEU A 19 -6.86 -2.48 3.44
C LEU A 19 -5.58 -2.30 2.63
N VAL A 20 -5.03 -3.38 2.07
CA VAL A 20 -3.84 -3.32 1.21
C VAL A 20 -4.12 -2.47 -0.03
N ALA A 21 -5.27 -2.63 -0.68
CA ALA A 21 -5.65 -1.85 -1.86
C ALA A 21 -5.82 -0.34 -1.54
N PHE A 22 -6.43 0.00 -0.41
CA PHE A 22 -6.51 1.39 0.03
C PHE A 22 -5.12 1.95 0.35
N TYR A 23 -4.27 1.14 0.99
CA TYR A 23 -2.91 1.52 1.32
C TYR A 23 -2.07 1.77 0.07
N THR A 24 -2.15 0.94 -0.97
CA THR A 24 -1.43 1.16 -2.24
C THR A 24 -1.91 2.44 -2.93
N LEU A 25 -3.22 2.68 -2.96
CA LEU A 25 -3.82 3.86 -3.57
C LEU A 25 -3.33 5.15 -2.90
N VAL A 26 -3.10 5.14 -1.59
CA VAL A 26 -2.59 6.31 -0.86
C VAL A 26 -1.06 6.38 -0.89
N LEU A 27 -0.35 5.27 -0.70
CA LEU A 27 1.11 5.26 -0.58
C LEU A 27 1.80 5.62 -1.90
N ILE A 28 1.28 5.17 -3.05
CA ILE A 28 1.91 5.41 -4.36
C ILE A 28 1.91 6.91 -4.72
N PRO A 29 0.78 7.64 -4.70
CA PRO A 29 0.78 9.08 -4.96
C PRO A 29 1.60 9.85 -3.93
N VAL A 30 1.48 9.52 -2.64
CA VAL A 30 2.24 10.24 -1.60
C VAL A 30 3.74 10.02 -1.79
N THR A 31 4.18 8.82 -2.13
CA THR A 31 5.59 8.53 -2.43
C THR A 31 6.04 9.25 -3.70
N TYR A 32 5.19 9.33 -4.74
CA TYR A 32 5.50 10.07 -5.97
C TYR A 32 5.63 11.59 -5.73
N PHE A 33 4.67 12.20 -5.06
CA PHE A 33 4.68 13.64 -4.76
C PHE A 33 5.74 14.03 -3.72
N CYS A 34 6.02 13.15 -2.76
CA CYS A 34 7.09 13.36 -1.78
C CYS A 34 8.43 12.80 -2.22
N TRP A 35 8.54 12.23 -3.43
CA TRP A 35 9.80 11.72 -3.95
C TRP A 35 10.76 12.90 -3.99
N PRO A 36 11.86 12.85 -3.20
CA PRO A 36 12.84 13.90 -3.26
C PRO A 36 13.45 13.82 -4.66
N THR A 37 13.04 14.71 -5.57
CA THR A 37 13.87 15.01 -6.73
C THR A 37 15.25 15.31 -6.17
N LEU A 38 16.17 14.42 -6.50
CA LEU A 38 17.41 14.22 -5.79
C LEU A 38 18.34 15.36 -6.17
N ASP A 39 18.08 16.55 -5.65
CA ASP A 39 18.98 17.66 -5.82
C ASP A 39 19.91 17.79 -4.62
N SER A 40 21.06 17.13 -4.74
CA SER A 40 22.23 17.45 -3.93
C SER A 40 23.26 18.30 -4.69
N ARG A 41 22.94 18.85 -5.89
CA ARG A 41 23.88 19.64 -6.69
C ARG A 41 23.28 20.75 -7.58
N GLY A 42 22.16 21.37 -7.21
CA GLY A 42 21.66 22.63 -7.76
C GLY A 42 21.65 22.76 -9.28
N LYS A 43 21.37 21.72 -10.07
CA LYS A 43 21.25 21.86 -11.53
C LYS A 43 20.03 21.12 -12.05
N LEU A 44 18.98 21.91 -12.25
CA LEU A 44 17.89 21.62 -13.19
C LEU A 44 18.51 21.21 -14.54
N VAL A 45 18.29 19.98 -14.96
CA VAL A 45 18.41 19.59 -16.36
C VAL A 45 17.16 20.11 -17.06
N ALA A 46 17.03 21.43 -17.12
CA ALA A 46 16.15 22.09 -18.05
C ALA A 46 16.86 22.05 -19.41
N PHE A 47 16.16 21.49 -20.38
CA PHE A 47 16.49 21.37 -21.79
C PHE A 47 17.18 22.65 -22.31
N SER A 48 18.50 22.57 -22.45
CA SER A 48 19.33 23.68 -22.90
C SER A 48 19.16 23.87 -24.40
N LEU A 49 18.15 24.66 -24.81
CA LEU A 49 18.23 25.34 -26.09
C LEU A 49 19.19 26.52 -25.94
N SER A 50 20.43 26.24 -26.32
CA SER A 50 21.54 27.18 -26.40
C SER A 50 21.22 28.27 -27.44
N LEU A 51 21.07 29.52 -27.00
CA LEU A 51 21.40 30.67 -27.82
C LEU A 51 22.21 31.68 -27.02
N LYS A 52 23.33 32.04 -27.62
CA LYS A 52 24.58 32.53 -27.05
C LYS A 52 24.70 34.02 -27.40
N ARG A 53 25.05 34.84 -26.41
CA ARG A 53 25.99 36.00 -26.45
C ARG A 53 25.86 37.07 -27.55
N THR A 54 25.80 38.34 -27.12
CA THR A 54 26.65 39.49 -27.53
C THR A 54 26.59 40.53 -26.40
N ASP A 55 27.63 40.73 -25.59
CA ASP A 55 28.82 41.58 -25.79
C ASP A 55 28.50 43.11 -25.86
N PHE A 56 28.54 43.78 -24.70
CA PHE A 56 28.77 45.23 -24.59
C PHE A 56 29.37 45.55 -23.20
N CYS A 57 30.50 46.27 -23.17
CA CYS A 57 31.35 46.49 -22.00
C CYS A 57 31.28 47.92 -21.43
N LEU A 58 31.62 48.01 -20.11
CA LEU A 58 32.05 49.12 -19.24
C LEU A 58 30.99 49.70 -18.28
N PRO A 59 31.33 50.00 -16.99
CA PRO A 59 32.67 50.29 -16.41
C PRO A 59 33.18 49.25 -15.37
N PRO A 60 34.45 49.34 -14.90
CA PRO A 60 34.98 48.46 -13.86
C PRO A 60 34.66 49.02 -12.48
N VAL A 61 33.62 48.48 -11.83
CA VAL A 61 33.40 48.68 -10.40
C VAL A 61 33.06 47.32 -9.81
N ASP A 62 34.10 46.74 -9.23
CA ASP A 62 34.08 45.79 -8.12
C ASP A 62 33.02 44.69 -8.21
N THR A 63 33.47 43.56 -8.77
CA THR A 63 33.27 42.23 -8.20
C THR A 63 32.21 42.18 -7.08
N TYR A 64 31.05 41.57 -7.36
CA TYR A 64 30.62 40.26 -6.85
C TYR A 64 31.08 39.74 -5.44
N GLU A 65 31.93 40.45 -4.71
CA GLU A 65 32.31 40.34 -3.30
C GLU A 65 31.39 41.20 -2.39
N GLN A 66 30.08 41.23 -2.65
CA GLN A 66 29.09 41.42 -1.56
C GLN A 66 28.76 40.07 -0.88
N GLY A 67 29.72 39.15 -0.91
CA GLY A 67 29.80 37.98 -0.05
C GLY A 67 30.01 38.38 1.41
N LYS A 68 28.92 38.65 2.13
CA LYS A 68 28.77 38.41 3.58
C LYS A 68 29.65 39.23 4.56
N ARG A 69 29.72 40.56 4.44
CA ARG A 69 29.97 41.36 5.66
C ARG A 69 28.71 41.36 6.52
N LYS A 70 28.65 40.46 7.49
CA LYS A 70 27.53 40.32 8.43
C LYS A 70 27.52 41.55 9.36
N CYS A 71 26.46 42.36 9.31
CA CYS A 71 26.30 43.50 10.22
C CYS A 71 26.40 43.06 11.70
N MET A 72 27.25 43.70 12.50
CA MET A 72 27.46 43.33 13.92
C MET A 72 26.61 44.14 14.90
N CYS A 73 25.54 44.79 14.43
CA CYS A 73 24.61 45.53 15.29
C CYS A 73 23.87 44.59 16.27
N GLN A 74 23.63 45.03 17.52
CA GLN A 74 22.86 44.27 18.53
C GLN A 74 21.53 43.69 17.98
N PRO A 75 20.63 44.46 17.34
CA PRO A 75 19.38 43.91 16.82
C PRO A 75 19.59 42.90 15.68
N CYS A 76 20.67 43.05 14.89
CA CYS A 76 21.05 42.14 13.81
C CYS A 76 21.56 40.79 14.34
N GLN A 77 22.23 40.79 15.50
CA GLN A 77 22.76 39.59 16.15
C GLN A 77 21.64 38.79 16.83
N VAL A 78 20.73 39.46 17.55
CA VAL A 78 19.57 38.83 18.20
C VAL A 78 18.66 38.14 17.17
N LYS A 79 18.33 38.79 16.04
CA LYS A 79 17.55 38.18 14.95
C LYS A 79 18.22 36.93 14.39
N ARG A 80 19.56 36.94 14.27
CA ARG A 80 20.34 35.79 13.79
C ARG A 80 20.37 34.63 14.77
N HIS A 81 20.50 34.93 16.06
CA HIS A 81 20.41 33.94 17.11
C HIS A 81 19.04 33.25 17.09
N ASN A 82 17.95 34.04 17.02
CA ASN A 82 16.58 33.54 16.94
C ASN A 82 16.31 32.73 15.65
N LEU A 83 16.89 33.14 14.52
CA LEU A 83 16.75 32.38 13.28
C LEU A 83 17.46 31.01 13.37
N LYS A 84 18.63 30.94 14.01
CA LYS A 84 19.38 29.69 14.24
C LYS A 84 18.68 28.76 15.23
N THR A 85 18.16 29.28 16.35
CA THR A 85 17.42 28.47 17.34
C THR A 85 16.10 27.93 16.79
N SER A 86 15.56 28.50 15.70
CA SER A 86 14.39 27.94 14.98
C SER A 86 14.71 26.77 14.03
N THR A 87 16.00 26.52 13.72
CA THR A 87 16.41 25.47 12.77
C THR A 87 16.37 24.01 13.27
N PRO A 88 16.65 23.66 14.55
CA PRO A 88 16.68 22.27 15.00
C PRO A 88 15.30 21.60 14.90
N MET A 89 14.22 22.31 15.26
CA MET A 89 12.85 21.79 15.14
C MET A 89 12.44 21.52 13.69
N LYS A 90 12.92 22.34 12.74
CA LYS A 90 12.70 22.12 11.29
C LYS A 90 13.44 20.88 10.79
N LYS A 91 14.64 20.61 11.31
CA LYS A 91 15.41 19.40 10.97
C LYS A 91 14.76 18.15 11.57
N LEU A 92 14.33 18.21 12.83
CA LEU A 92 13.62 17.12 13.47
C LEU A 92 12.30 16.81 12.76
N LYS A 93 11.50 17.83 12.40
CA LYS A 93 10.25 17.64 11.63
C LYS A 93 10.51 16.93 10.29
N LYS A 94 11.56 17.32 9.56
CA LYS A 94 11.96 16.65 8.31
C LYS A 94 12.39 15.20 8.54
N PHE A 95 13.10 14.94 9.63
CA PHE A 95 13.53 13.58 10.01
C PHE A 95 12.32 12.70 10.39
N LEU A 96 11.39 13.22 11.19
CA LEU A 96 10.17 12.52 11.58
C LEU A 96 9.29 12.17 10.36
N ILE A 97 9.12 13.11 9.44
CA ILE A 97 8.36 12.86 8.20
C ILE A 97 9.04 11.76 7.38
N LYS A 98 10.36 11.84 7.16
CA LYS A 98 11.11 10.79 6.44
C LYS A 98 11.05 9.44 7.15
N GLY A 99 11.18 9.42 8.48
CA GLY A 99 11.07 8.21 9.29
C GLY A 99 9.67 7.60 9.21
N GLY A 100 8.62 8.43 9.24
CA GLY A 100 7.24 8.00 9.05
C GLY A 100 7.00 7.36 7.68
N PHE A 101 7.59 7.92 6.61
CA PHE A 101 7.56 7.30 5.28
C PHE A 101 8.24 5.94 5.24
N VAL A 102 9.43 5.82 5.81
CA VAL A 102 10.15 4.54 5.86
C VAL A 102 9.35 3.51 6.66
N LEU A 103 8.81 3.90 7.81
CA LEU A 103 7.96 3.04 8.63
C LEU A 103 6.70 2.59 7.85
N ALA A 104 6.06 3.50 7.13
CA ALA A 104 4.90 3.20 6.29
C ALA A 104 5.23 2.14 5.21
N TRP A 105 6.35 2.28 4.52
CA TRP A 105 6.81 1.28 3.55
C TRP A 105 7.14 -0.07 4.20
N ILE A 106 7.77 -0.08 5.38
CA ILE A 106 8.03 -1.32 6.13
C ILE A 106 6.71 -2.02 6.48
N VAL A 107 5.72 -1.29 7.01
CA VAL A 107 4.39 -1.85 7.32
C VAL A 107 3.72 -2.39 6.07
N PHE A 108 3.82 -1.69 4.94
CA PHE A 108 3.29 -2.17 3.66
C PHE A 108 3.89 -3.53 3.25
N PHE A 109 5.20 -3.67 3.27
CA PHE A 109 5.85 -4.94 2.93
C PHE A 109 5.48 -6.07 3.91
N VAL A 110 5.34 -5.75 5.21
CA VAL A 110 4.85 -6.72 6.20
C VAL A 110 3.41 -7.15 5.89
N MET A 111 2.52 -6.22 5.52
CA MET A 111 1.15 -6.55 5.14
C MET A 111 1.11 -7.44 3.89
N ILE A 112 1.92 -7.13 2.87
CA ILE A 112 2.03 -7.96 1.66
C ILE A 112 2.55 -9.36 2.00
N TYR A 113 3.59 -9.48 2.82
CA TYR A 113 4.11 -10.78 3.25
C TYR A 113 3.05 -11.60 4.00
N LYS A 114 2.27 -10.96 4.86
CA LYS A 114 1.15 -11.62 5.54
C LYS A 114 0.08 -12.06 4.55
N LEU A 115 -0.26 -11.23 3.56
CA LEU A 115 -1.21 -11.60 2.51
C LEU A 115 -0.76 -12.83 1.73
N THR A 116 0.52 -12.88 1.31
CA THR A 116 1.10 -14.03 0.59
C THR A 116 1.13 -15.30 1.44
N LEU A 117 1.16 -15.17 2.76
CA LEU A 117 1.14 -16.33 3.67
C LEU A 117 -0.29 -16.87 3.80
N MET A 118 -1.30 -16.01 3.85
CA MET A 118 -2.72 -16.40 4.00
C MET A 118 -3.27 -17.03 2.72
N GLU A 119 -2.95 -16.49 1.55
CA GLU A 119 -3.43 -17.01 0.24
C GLU A 119 -2.99 -18.47 -0.01
N THR A 120 -1.87 -18.91 0.59
CA THR A 120 -1.42 -20.30 0.46
C THR A 120 -2.26 -21.32 1.25
N VAL A 121 -3.11 -20.86 2.18
CA VAL A 121 -3.93 -21.73 3.05
C VAL A 121 -5.36 -21.91 2.50
N GLU A 122 -5.87 -20.99 1.68
CA GLU A 122 -7.13 -21.15 0.93
C GLU A 122 -6.94 -21.90 -0.41
N SER A 123 -6.03 -22.86 -0.44
CA SER A 123 -5.81 -23.70 -1.61
C SER A 123 -7.05 -24.56 -1.90
N GLY A 124 -7.81 -24.18 -2.92
CA GLY A 124 -8.60 -25.06 -3.79
C GLY A 124 -9.81 -25.74 -3.15
N PHE A 125 -10.97 -25.07 -3.17
CA PHE A 125 -12.25 -25.77 -3.03
C PHE A 125 -12.42 -26.73 -4.21
N ASP A 126 -12.11 -28.02 -4.01
CA ASP A 126 -12.32 -29.08 -4.99
C ASP A 126 -13.69 -29.74 -4.75
N PRO A 127 -14.68 -29.51 -5.63
CA PRO A 127 -16.03 -30.06 -5.46
C PRO A 127 -16.06 -31.59 -5.37
N PHE A 128 -15.14 -32.27 -6.08
CA PHE A 128 -15.10 -33.73 -6.13
C PHE A 128 -14.60 -34.31 -4.81
N VAL A 129 -13.61 -33.66 -4.19
CA VAL A 129 -13.10 -34.05 -2.86
C VAL A 129 -14.20 -33.86 -1.80
N GLN A 130 -14.97 -32.77 -1.88
CA GLN A 130 -16.05 -32.51 -0.93
C GLN A 130 -17.22 -33.50 -1.07
N LEU A 131 -17.47 -34.00 -2.28
CA LEU A 131 -18.45 -35.05 -2.57
C LEU A 131 -17.90 -36.48 -2.34
N GLU A 132 -16.64 -36.61 -1.95
CA GLU A 132 -15.94 -37.89 -1.75
C GLU A 132 -15.97 -38.78 -3.01
N ILE A 133 -15.79 -38.17 -4.19
CA ILE A 133 -15.80 -38.84 -5.51
C ILE A 133 -14.55 -38.48 -6.32
N ASP A 134 -14.26 -39.30 -7.33
CA ASP A 134 -13.18 -39.01 -8.29
C ASP A 134 -13.57 -37.85 -9.21
N ARG A 135 -12.59 -37.10 -9.70
CA ARG A 135 -12.76 -36.06 -10.73
C ARG A 135 -13.26 -36.62 -12.06
N ALA A 136 -13.04 -37.92 -12.31
CA ALA A 136 -13.56 -38.63 -13.48
C ALA A 136 -14.98 -39.22 -13.28
N ALA A 137 -15.65 -38.93 -12.16
CA ALA A 137 -16.96 -39.51 -11.84
C ALA A 137 -18.05 -39.09 -12.84
N SER A 138 -18.96 -40.02 -13.11
CA SER A 138 -20.11 -39.77 -13.98
C SER A 138 -21.14 -38.83 -13.34
N PRO A 139 -21.96 -38.11 -14.12
CA PRO A 139 -22.97 -37.21 -13.56
C PRO A 139 -24.03 -37.92 -12.71
N SER A 140 -24.26 -39.22 -12.95
CA SER A 140 -25.12 -40.06 -12.11
C SER A 140 -24.51 -40.32 -10.74
N GLU A 141 -23.19 -40.53 -10.66
CA GLU A 141 -22.46 -40.70 -9.40
C GLU A 141 -22.42 -39.42 -8.58
N ILE A 142 -22.22 -38.25 -9.22
CA ILE A 142 -22.28 -36.94 -8.56
C ILE A 142 -23.65 -36.75 -7.87
N ARG A 143 -24.76 -37.02 -8.58
CA ARG A 143 -26.12 -36.93 -8.03
C ARG A 143 -26.36 -37.91 -6.89
N ARG A 144 -25.82 -39.12 -7.01
CA ARG A 144 -25.95 -40.17 -5.98
C ARG A 144 -25.16 -39.79 -4.72
N ALA A 145 -23.94 -39.29 -4.87
CA ALA A 145 -23.09 -38.81 -3.79
C ALA A 145 -23.73 -37.64 -3.05
N TYR A 146 -24.24 -36.63 -3.77
CA TYR A 146 -24.97 -35.51 -3.21
C TYR A 146 -26.16 -35.97 -2.36
N LYS A 147 -27.06 -36.81 -2.92
CA LYS A 147 -28.23 -37.31 -2.18
C LYS A 147 -27.82 -38.03 -0.89
N ARG A 148 -26.80 -38.89 -0.96
CA ARG A 148 -26.29 -39.65 0.19
C ARG A 148 -25.75 -38.71 1.28
N LEU A 149 -24.93 -37.73 0.91
CA LEU A 149 -24.28 -36.80 1.85
C LEU A 149 -25.29 -35.80 2.43
N SER A 150 -26.20 -35.26 1.61
CA SER A 150 -27.24 -34.33 2.07
C SER A 150 -28.21 -34.97 3.05
N LEU A 151 -28.54 -36.26 2.88
CA LEU A 151 -29.34 -37.02 3.85
C LEU A 151 -28.61 -37.24 5.19
N LYS A 152 -27.28 -37.42 5.13
CA LYS A 152 -26.43 -37.66 6.32
C LYS A 152 -26.22 -36.39 7.13
N PHE A 153 -26.00 -35.26 6.47
CA PHE A 153 -25.68 -33.97 7.11
C PHE A 153 -26.88 -33.02 7.22
N HIS A 154 -28.11 -33.50 6.99
CA HIS A 154 -29.30 -32.66 7.05
C HIS A 154 -29.48 -32.04 8.45
N PRO A 155 -29.66 -30.71 8.57
CA PRO A 155 -29.76 -30.04 9.87
C PRO A 155 -30.95 -30.55 10.71
N ASP A 156 -32.10 -30.85 10.09
CA ASP A 156 -33.27 -31.40 10.79
C ASP A 156 -33.04 -32.78 11.42
N LYS A 157 -32.02 -33.52 10.98
CA LYS A 157 -31.67 -34.85 11.53
C LYS A 157 -30.50 -34.78 12.51
N GLY A 158 -30.12 -33.57 12.95
CA GLY A 158 -28.98 -33.36 13.84
C GLY A 158 -27.61 -33.37 13.15
N GLY A 159 -27.57 -33.22 11.82
CA GLY A 159 -26.34 -33.10 11.05
C GLY A 159 -25.72 -31.70 11.13
N ASP A 160 -24.43 -31.60 10.77
CA ASP A 160 -23.71 -30.32 10.75
C ASP A 160 -24.19 -29.42 9.58
N PRO A 161 -24.79 -28.24 9.86
CA PRO A 161 -25.28 -27.35 8.83
C PRO A 161 -24.17 -26.80 7.94
N LYS A 162 -22.95 -26.61 8.46
CA LYS A 162 -21.81 -26.10 7.66
C LYS A 162 -21.43 -27.13 6.58
N ARG A 163 -21.36 -28.42 6.94
CA ARG A 163 -21.13 -29.53 5.99
C ARG A 163 -22.20 -29.59 4.90
N PHE A 164 -23.48 -29.45 5.27
CA PHE A 164 -24.58 -29.48 4.30
C PHE A 164 -24.50 -28.35 3.26
N ILE A 165 -24.14 -27.13 3.70
CA ILE A 165 -23.94 -25.99 2.81
C ILE A 165 -22.77 -26.27 1.85
N LEU A 166 -21.64 -26.79 2.34
CA LEU A 166 -20.49 -27.13 1.50
C LEU A 166 -20.79 -28.22 0.47
N ILE A 167 -21.55 -29.26 0.85
CA ILE A 167 -21.99 -30.33 -0.06
C ILE A 167 -22.91 -29.76 -1.15
N SER A 168 -23.81 -28.86 -0.77
CA SER A 168 -24.72 -28.19 -1.71
C SER A 168 -23.96 -27.26 -2.66
N LYS A 169 -22.96 -26.54 -2.16
CA LYS A 169 -22.05 -25.70 -2.95
C LYS A 169 -21.22 -26.55 -3.94
N ALA A 170 -20.71 -27.69 -3.50
CA ALA A 170 -19.95 -28.61 -4.34
C ALA A 170 -20.79 -29.22 -5.48
N TYR A 171 -22.07 -29.52 -5.23
CA TYR A 171 -22.97 -30.01 -6.28
C TYR A 171 -23.38 -28.93 -7.31
N ALA A 172 -23.33 -27.65 -6.91
CA ALA A 172 -23.71 -26.52 -7.74
C ALA A 172 -22.54 -25.94 -8.58
N ALA A 173 -21.30 -26.30 -8.24
CA ALA A 173 -20.09 -25.93 -8.97
C ALA A 173 -19.94 -26.73 -10.27
#